data_AF-A0A3P1BZV3-F1
#
_entry.id   AF-A0A3P1BZV3-F1
#
_cell.length_a   1.000
_cell.length_b   1.000
_cell.length_c   1.000
_cell.angle_alpha   90.00
_cell.angle_beta   90.00
_cell.angle_gamma   90.00
#
_symmetry.space_group_name_H-M   'P 1'
#
loop_
_entity.id
_entity.type
_entity.pdbx_description
1 polymer ?
#
loop_
_entity_poly.entity_id
_entity_poly.type
_entity_poly.pdbx_seq_one_letter_code
_entity_poly.pdbx_strand_id
1 'polypeptide(L)'
;MPDLTTAFRQTGWVKRFGWYLCTFFLSLCSQSCTTKETPPSTDNSPSDFLYQYSIINALLAGVFDGNLTFGEVKKHGDFGVGTFNRVDGELVINQGKMYRIRSNGTVSEVSDRDSTSLAFVKFFKADSSFTIQTAGMTLDQVQKKIAAALPVNEIYAIRLKGQFSKMTTRAPAPAQKPYPTLNDHLARTQVIFNLTNTTGVAVGFLIPTYMEKVNVPGFHFHYLSDDLKSGGHVYDFTVTQITVEIDRTKGYYVELNTNADFGKVTL
;
A
#
# COMPACT_ATOMS: atom_id res chain seq x y z
N MET A 1 -9.02 41.54 44.64
CA MET A 1 -8.04 42.33 45.40
C MET A 1 -6.83 42.53 44.50
N PRO A 2 -6.50 43.76 44.08
CA PRO A 2 -5.22 44.05 43.48
C PRO A 2 -4.30 44.79 44.47
N ASP A 3 -3.04 44.36 44.43
CA ASP A 3 -1.83 45.18 44.35
C ASP A 3 -1.21 45.85 45.59
N LEU A 4 0.11 46.04 45.43
CA LEU A 4 1.07 46.89 46.12
C LEU A 4 2.03 46.18 47.07
N THR A 5 3.28 46.02 46.63
CA THR A 5 4.38 46.74 47.33
C THR A 5 5.64 46.88 46.48
N THR A 6 6.13 48.10 46.49
CA THR A 6 7.25 48.69 45.75
C THR A 6 8.56 48.55 46.53
N ALA A 7 9.64 48.32 45.79
CA ALA A 7 11.02 48.83 45.90
C ALA A 7 11.62 49.24 47.27
N PHE A 8 12.89 48.86 47.52
CA PHE A 8 13.94 49.84 47.85
C PHE A 8 15.37 49.34 47.54
N ARG A 9 16.18 50.27 47.01
CA ARG A 9 17.61 50.20 46.66
C ARG A 9 18.52 50.21 47.90
N GLN A 10 19.78 49.74 47.77
CA GLN A 10 20.99 50.60 47.90
C GLN A 10 22.33 49.88 47.63
N THR A 11 23.12 50.47 46.72
CA THR A 11 24.59 50.79 46.75
C THR A 11 25.57 49.79 47.36
N GLY A 12 26.73 49.42 46.80
CA GLY A 12 27.63 50.02 45.82
C GLY A 12 29.05 50.05 46.43
N TRP A 13 30.08 49.48 45.78
CA TRP A 13 31.49 49.93 45.86
C TRP A 13 32.40 49.14 44.91
N VAL A 14 33.31 49.85 44.26
CA VAL A 14 34.32 49.37 43.31
C VAL A 14 35.66 49.28 44.03
N LYS A 15 36.41 48.17 43.89
CA LYS A 15 37.89 48.18 43.93
C LYS A 15 38.47 47.13 42.96
N ARG A 16 39.40 47.59 42.12
CA ARG A 16 40.28 46.81 41.24
C ARG A 16 41.37 46.10 42.06
N PHE A 17 41.80 44.91 41.63
CA PHE A 17 43.20 44.55 41.27
C PHE A 17 43.36 43.02 41.17
N GLY A 18 44.15 42.56 40.19
CA GLY A 18 44.76 41.21 40.23
C GLY A 18 44.59 40.39 38.96
N TRP A 19 45.48 40.57 37.99
CA TRP A 19 45.76 39.59 36.94
C TRP A 19 46.41 38.35 37.56
N TYR A 20 45.84 37.16 37.34
CA TYR A 20 46.61 35.93 37.16
C TYR A 20 45.92 35.03 36.13
N LEU A 21 46.63 34.86 35.02
CA LEU A 21 46.32 33.97 33.92
C LEU A 21 46.72 32.55 34.34
N CYS A 22 45.77 31.63 34.45
CA CYS A 22 46.06 30.20 34.58
C CYS A 22 45.00 29.42 33.82
N THR A 23 45.23 29.23 32.52
CA THR A 23 44.38 28.44 31.63
C THR A 23 44.65 26.96 31.84
N PHE A 24 43.78 26.28 32.59
CA PHE A 24 43.62 24.82 32.50
C PHE A 24 42.69 24.52 31.32
N PHE A 25 43.24 24.01 30.22
CA PHE A 25 42.45 23.45 29.12
C PHE A 25 41.94 22.06 29.53
N LEU A 26 40.70 21.98 30.02
CA LEU A 26 39.94 20.72 30.00
C LEU A 26 39.41 20.51 28.59
N SER A 27 39.97 19.53 27.87
CA SER A 27 39.43 19.04 26.61
C SER A 27 38.17 18.23 26.87
N LEU A 28 37.00 18.88 26.88
CA LEU A 28 35.72 18.19 26.69
C LEU A 28 35.59 17.80 25.21
N CYS A 29 35.74 16.51 24.92
CA CYS A 29 35.32 15.93 23.65
C CYS A 29 33.78 15.83 23.64
N SER A 30 33.10 16.87 23.17
CA SER A 30 31.70 16.79 22.76
C SER A 30 31.63 16.02 21.43
N GLN A 31 31.29 14.74 21.50
CA GLN A 31 30.84 13.99 20.32
C GLN A 31 29.46 14.52 19.92
N SER A 32 29.44 15.55 19.07
CA SER A 32 28.25 15.91 18.31
C SER A 32 27.99 14.81 17.29
N CYS A 33 27.11 13.88 17.64
CA CYS A 33 26.52 12.95 16.69
C CYS A 33 25.65 13.78 15.72
N THR A 34 26.23 14.16 14.58
CA THR A 34 25.50 14.82 13.50
C THR A 34 24.80 13.74 12.70
N THR A 35 23.50 13.56 12.98
CA THR A 35 22.60 12.86 12.06
C THR A 35 22.59 13.64 10.75
N LYS A 36 23.23 13.09 9.71
CA LYS A 36 23.02 13.54 8.34
C LYS A 36 21.57 13.25 7.98
N GLU A 37 20.70 14.24 8.11
CA GLU A 37 19.44 14.25 7.37
C GLU A 37 19.79 14.41 5.89
N THR A 38 19.55 13.35 5.13
CA THR A 38 19.62 13.42 3.66
C THR A 38 18.42 14.25 3.18
N PRO A 39 18.61 15.27 2.34
CA PRO A 39 17.49 16.03 1.79
C PRO A 39 16.57 15.11 0.99
N PRO A 40 15.25 15.34 0.98
CA PRO A 40 14.33 14.53 0.18
C PRO A 40 14.71 14.65 -1.29
N SER A 41 14.98 13.51 -1.94
CA SER A 41 15.27 13.44 -3.36
C SER A 41 14.06 13.93 -4.14
N THR A 42 14.21 15.03 -4.87
CA THR A 42 13.23 15.53 -5.84
C THR A 42 13.25 14.70 -7.12
N ASP A 43 12.96 13.40 -6.99
CA ASP A 43 12.71 12.55 -8.15
C ASP A 43 11.29 12.83 -8.66
N ASN A 44 11.17 13.67 -9.67
CA ASN A 44 9.92 13.98 -10.37
C ASN A 44 9.57 12.93 -11.44
N SER A 45 10.19 11.75 -11.38
CA SER A 45 9.82 10.64 -12.26
C SER A 45 8.33 10.28 -12.09
N PRO A 46 7.58 10.09 -13.20
CA PRO A 46 6.23 9.53 -13.18
C PRO A 46 6.12 8.16 -12.48
N SER A 47 7.26 7.53 -12.14
CA SER A 47 7.33 6.23 -11.49
C SER A 47 6.63 6.17 -10.13
N ASP A 48 6.45 7.30 -9.45
CA ASP A 48 5.89 7.32 -8.09
C ASP A 48 4.38 7.64 -8.02
N PHE A 49 3.69 7.50 -9.15
CA PHE A 49 2.24 7.65 -9.25
C PHE A 49 1.55 6.29 -9.23
N LEU A 50 0.37 6.22 -8.63
CA LEU A 50 -0.55 5.10 -8.85
C LEU A 50 -1.19 5.25 -10.24
N TYR A 51 -0.93 4.29 -11.13
CA TYR A 51 -1.72 4.09 -12.33
C TYR A 51 -2.92 3.21 -12.03
N GLN A 52 -4.08 3.64 -12.52
CA GLN A 52 -5.30 2.87 -12.45
C GLN A 52 -5.95 2.80 -13.84
N TYR A 53 -6.28 1.60 -14.29
CA TYR A 53 -7.12 1.41 -15.47
C TYR A 53 -8.55 1.11 -15.05
N SER A 54 -9.54 1.81 -15.61
CA SER A 54 -10.95 1.79 -15.22
C SER A 54 -11.21 2.36 -13.81
N ILE A 55 -12.45 2.29 -13.32
CA ILE A 55 -12.84 2.72 -11.97
C ILE A 55 -13.67 1.65 -11.25
N ILE A 56 -13.62 1.64 -9.93
CA ILE A 56 -14.32 0.61 -9.13
C ILE A 56 -15.82 0.59 -9.40
N ASN A 57 -16.47 1.76 -9.55
CA ASN A 57 -17.90 1.82 -9.82
C ASN A 57 -18.28 1.15 -11.15
N ALA A 58 -17.42 1.24 -12.18
CA ALA A 58 -17.64 0.57 -13.45
C ALA A 58 -17.58 -0.95 -13.29
N LEU A 59 -16.59 -1.45 -12.55
CA LEU A 59 -16.50 -2.89 -12.25
C LEU A 59 -17.72 -3.33 -11.43
N LEU A 60 -18.11 -2.59 -10.39
CA LEU A 60 -19.31 -2.87 -9.57
C LEU A 60 -20.58 -2.94 -10.43
N ALA A 61 -20.70 -2.08 -11.43
CA ALA A 61 -21.82 -2.01 -12.36
C ALA A 61 -21.81 -3.11 -13.46
N GLY A 62 -20.82 -4.01 -13.48
CA GLY A 62 -20.77 -5.12 -14.43
C GLY A 62 -19.94 -4.86 -15.70
N VAL A 63 -19.15 -3.77 -15.74
CA VAL A 63 -18.19 -3.52 -16.83
C VAL A 63 -16.97 -4.43 -16.65
N PHE A 64 -17.14 -5.72 -16.96
CA PHE A 64 -16.12 -6.75 -16.74
C PHE A 64 -15.15 -6.93 -17.91
N ASP A 65 -15.29 -6.19 -19.01
CA ASP A 65 -14.34 -6.21 -20.12
C ASP A 65 -13.63 -4.85 -20.26
N GLY A 66 -12.33 -4.88 -20.48
CA GLY A 66 -11.51 -3.75 -20.91
C GLY A 66 -10.64 -4.09 -22.11
N ASN A 67 -9.99 -3.06 -22.66
CA ASN A 67 -9.13 -3.17 -23.84
C ASN A 67 -7.63 -3.08 -23.51
N LEU A 68 -7.26 -2.62 -22.31
CA LEU A 68 -5.87 -2.53 -21.90
C LEU A 68 -5.28 -3.93 -21.73
N THR A 69 -4.17 -4.19 -22.44
CA THR A 69 -3.46 -5.46 -22.37
C THR A 69 -2.46 -5.48 -21.21
N PHE A 70 -2.12 -6.66 -20.68
CA PHE A 70 -1.09 -6.75 -19.64
C PHE A 70 0.31 -6.37 -20.15
N GLY A 71 0.57 -6.50 -21.46
CA GLY A 71 1.77 -5.95 -22.08
C GLY A 71 1.87 -4.41 -21.97
N GLU A 72 0.73 -3.71 -21.94
CA GLU A 72 0.66 -2.27 -21.67
C GLU A 72 0.72 -1.97 -20.17
N VAL A 73 -0.01 -2.72 -19.34
CA VAL A 73 0.03 -2.57 -17.86
C VAL A 73 1.47 -2.60 -17.33
N LYS A 74 2.33 -3.47 -17.88
CA LYS A 74 3.76 -3.57 -17.48
C LYS A 74 4.55 -2.26 -17.65
N LYS A 75 4.10 -1.35 -18.50
CA LYS A 75 4.74 -0.03 -18.70
C LYS A 75 4.41 0.96 -17.58
N HIS A 76 3.39 0.66 -16.78
CA HIS A 76 2.90 1.54 -15.72
C HIS A 76 3.30 1.09 -14.31
N GLY A 77 3.84 -0.13 -14.15
CA GLY A 77 4.29 -0.58 -12.84
C GLY A 77 4.81 -1.99 -12.77
N ASP A 78 5.45 -2.30 -11.65
CA ASP A 78 6.03 -3.58 -11.29
C ASP A 78 5.41 -4.19 -10.01
N PHE A 79 4.38 -3.52 -9.48
CA PHE A 79 3.66 -3.86 -8.27
C PHE A 79 2.19 -3.47 -8.42
N GLY A 80 1.27 -4.30 -7.92
CA GLY A 80 -0.14 -3.99 -8.04
C GLY A 80 -1.09 -5.17 -7.90
N VAL A 81 -2.38 -4.85 -8.01
CA VAL A 81 -3.50 -5.78 -7.91
C VAL A 81 -4.56 -5.43 -8.96
N GLY A 82 -5.50 -6.33 -9.19
CA GLY A 82 -6.58 -6.12 -10.15
C GLY A 82 -7.28 -7.41 -10.52
N THR A 83 -7.95 -7.42 -11.66
CA THR A 83 -8.62 -8.60 -12.21
C THR A 83 -8.47 -8.65 -13.74
N PHE A 84 -9.06 -9.66 -14.36
CA PHE A 84 -9.02 -9.92 -15.78
C PHE A 84 -10.35 -9.54 -16.42
N ASN A 85 -10.41 -9.55 -17.75
CA ASN A 85 -11.69 -9.58 -18.43
C ASN A 85 -12.56 -10.73 -17.90
N ARG A 86 -13.88 -10.52 -17.86
CA ARG A 86 -14.87 -11.42 -17.24
C ARG A 86 -14.66 -11.65 -15.75
N VAL A 87 -13.90 -10.78 -15.06
CA VAL A 87 -13.51 -10.96 -13.64
C VAL A 87 -13.01 -12.38 -13.36
N ASP A 88 -12.24 -12.92 -14.28
CA ASP A 88 -11.80 -14.31 -14.25
C ASP A 88 -10.52 -14.43 -13.43
N GLY A 89 -10.70 -14.56 -12.12
CA GLY A 89 -9.63 -14.65 -11.15
C GLY A 89 -9.02 -13.31 -10.73
N GLU A 90 -7.94 -13.41 -9.96
CA GLU A 90 -7.29 -12.29 -9.29
C GLU A 90 -5.89 -12.07 -9.84
N LEU A 91 -5.52 -10.81 -10.05
CA LEU A 91 -4.19 -10.39 -10.48
C LEU A 91 -3.32 -10.06 -9.28
N VAL A 92 -2.10 -10.59 -9.25
CA VAL A 92 -1.02 -10.15 -8.35
C VAL A 92 0.17 -9.72 -9.19
N ILE A 93 0.67 -8.52 -8.97
CA ILE A 93 1.92 -8.04 -9.56
C ILE A 93 2.92 -7.81 -8.44
N ASN A 94 4.06 -8.48 -8.53
CA ASN A 94 5.15 -8.30 -7.56
C ASN A 94 6.50 -8.42 -8.25
N GLN A 95 7.33 -7.39 -8.10
CA GLN A 95 8.68 -7.34 -8.68
C GLN A 95 8.68 -7.57 -10.20
N GLY A 96 7.73 -6.94 -10.88
CA GLY A 96 7.58 -6.97 -12.34
C GLY A 96 6.94 -8.25 -12.90
N LYS A 97 6.70 -9.26 -12.06
CA LYS A 97 6.02 -10.50 -12.47
C LYS A 97 4.53 -10.41 -12.17
N MET A 98 3.72 -10.89 -13.12
CA MET A 98 2.26 -10.85 -13.06
C MET A 98 1.72 -12.27 -12.99
N TYR A 99 0.90 -12.54 -11.98
CA TYR A 99 0.27 -13.85 -11.77
C TYR A 99 -1.24 -13.71 -11.72
N ARG A 100 -1.90 -14.74 -12.24
CA ARG A 100 -3.34 -14.92 -12.17
C ARG A 100 -3.67 -16.08 -11.26
N ILE A 101 -4.54 -15.84 -10.29
CA ILE A 101 -5.10 -16.86 -9.42
C ILE A 101 -6.55 -17.10 -9.82
N ARG A 102 -6.89 -18.31 -10.26
CA ARG A 102 -8.25 -18.66 -10.70
C ARG A 102 -9.05 -19.34 -9.59
N SER A 103 -10.38 -19.39 -9.76
CA SER A 103 -11.30 -20.06 -8.84
C SER A 103 -11.04 -21.57 -8.67
N ASN A 104 -10.36 -22.22 -9.61
CA ASN A 104 -9.92 -23.61 -9.46
C ASN A 104 -8.59 -23.75 -8.67
N GLY A 105 -8.07 -22.66 -8.11
CA GLY A 105 -6.83 -22.62 -7.32
C GLY A 105 -5.55 -22.53 -8.16
N THR A 106 -5.64 -22.58 -9.49
CA THR A 106 -4.44 -22.50 -10.33
C THR A 106 -3.82 -21.11 -10.29
N VAL A 107 -2.51 -21.07 -10.13
CA VAL A 107 -1.67 -19.88 -10.27
C VAL A 107 -0.89 -20.02 -11.58
N SER A 108 -0.97 -19.02 -12.44
CA SER A 108 -0.24 -18.99 -13.72
C SER A 108 0.32 -17.61 -13.99
N GLU A 109 1.46 -17.54 -14.68
CA GLU A 109 1.95 -16.27 -15.22
C GLU A 109 0.95 -15.70 -16.26
N VAL A 110 0.87 -14.38 -16.30
CA VAL A 110 -0.06 -13.66 -17.18
C VAL A 110 0.56 -13.43 -18.55
N SER A 111 -0.21 -13.76 -19.59
CA SER A 111 0.13 -13.47 -20.98
C SER A 111 0.02 -11.97 -21.27
N ASP A 112 0.96 -11.41 -22.02
CA ASP A 112 0.90 -10.01 -22.47
C ASP A 112 -0.33 -9.70 -23.32
N ARG A 113 -0.96 -10.73 -23.89
CA ARG A 113 -2.17 -10.61 -24.73
C ARG A 113 -3.47 -10.63 -23.93
N ASP A 114 -3.43 -11.04 -22.66
CA ASP A 114 -4.60 -10.97 -21.80
C ASP A 114 -4.93 -9.50 -21.52
N SER A 115 -6.21 -9.20 -21.28
CA SER A 115 -6.68 -7.85 -20.95
C SER A 115 -7.30 -7.79 -19.57
N THR A 116 -7.25 -6.59 -18.99
CA THR A 116 -7.83 -6.28 -17.69
C THR A 116 -9.08 -5.40 -17.82
N SER A 117 -10.01 -5.57 -16.89
CA SER A 117 -11.16 -4.67 -16.70
C SER A 117 -10.95 -3.67 -15.58
N LEU A 118 -9.99 -3.92 -14.68
CA LEU A 118 -9.58 -3.06 -13.58
C LEU A 118 -8.21 -3.48 -13.07
N ALA A 119 -7.27 -2.54 -13.02
CA ALA A 119 -5.94 -2.76 -12.45
C ALA A 119 -5.44 -1.51 -11.71
N PHE A 120 -4.71 -1.72 -10.63
CA PHE A 120 -4.07 -0.71 -9.80
C PHE A 120 -2.59 -1.05 -9.71
N VAL A 121 -1.71 -0.24 -10.29
CA VAL A 121 -0.29 -0.56 -10.41
C VAL A 121 0.60 0.66 -10.19
N LYS A 122 1.81 0.44 -9.70
CA LYS A 122 2.86 1.46 -9.65
C LYS A 122 4.24 0.83 -9.79
N PHE A 123 5.27 1.65 -9.97
CA PHE A 123 6.64 1.21 -9.74
C PHE A 123 6.96 1.34 -8.26
N PHE A 124 7.07 0.20 -7.58
CA PHE A 124 7.19 0.15 -6.13
C PHE A 124 8.62 0.40 -5.66
N LYS A 125 8.78 1.36 -4.76
CA LYS A 125 10.02 1.68 -4.08
C LYS A 125 9.71 2.04 -2.63
N ALA A 126 10.01 1.13 -1.70
CA ALA A 126 9.72 1.36 -0.29
C ALA A 126 10.41 2.63 0.23
N ASP A 127 9.63 3.54 0.82
CA ASP A 127 10.11 4.69 1.58
C ASP A 127 10.49 4.30 3.00
N SER A 128 9.76 3.34 3.56
CA SER A 128 9.96 2.85 4.91
C SER A 128 9.68 1.37 5.01
N SER A 129 10.28 0.72 6.01
CA SER A 129 10.03 -0.67 6.32
C SER A 129 10.15 -0.94 7.82
N PHE A 130 9.42 -1.95 8.29
CA PHE A 130 9.56 -2.47 9.65
C PHE A 130 9.15 -3.95 9.70
N THR A 131 9.59 -4.67 10.73
CA THR A 131 9.23 -6.08 10.92
C THR A 131 8.21 -6.23 12.04
N ILE A 132 7.23 -7.10 11.82
CA ILE A 132 6.34 -7.64 12.85
C ILE A 132 6.83 -9.05 13.18
N GLN A 133 7.39 -9.23 14.37
CA GLN A 133 7.89 -10.52 14.86
C GLN A 133 6.95 -11.17 15.89
N THR A 134 5.89 -10.47 16.30
CA THR A 134 4.88 -10.99 17.21
C THR A 134 3.95 -11.93 16.45
N ALA A 135 4.07 -13.22 16.71
CA ALA A 135 3.17 -14.22 16.15
C ALA A 135 1.73 -14.01 16.65
N GLY A 136 0.77 -14.34 15.79
CA GLY A 136 -0.65 -14.30 16.12
C GLY A 136 -1.34 -12.96 15.82
N MET A 137 -0.64 -11.97 15.25
CA MET A 137 -1.29 -10.72 14.86
C MET A 137 -2.25 -10.96 13.68
N THR A 138 -3.49 -10.48 13.83
CA THR A 138 -4.54 -10.57 12.79
C THR A 138 -4.39 -9.47 11.73
N LEU A 139 -5.10 -9.60 10.61
CA LEU A 139 -5.19 -8.55 9.59
C LEU A 139 -5.55 -7.19 10.20
N ASP A 140 -6.61 -7.12 11.02
CA ASP A 140 -7.06 -5.89 11.68
C ASP A 140 -5.96 -5.26 12.55
N GLN A 141 -5.24 -6.06 13.32
CA GLN A 141 -4.14 -5.56 14.16
C GLN A 141 -2.97 -5.04 13.33
N VAL A 142 -2.61 -5.73 12.24
CA VAL A 142 -1.58 -5.27 11.31
C VAL A 142 -2.00 -3.99 10.61
N GLN A 143 -3.24 -3.91 10.11
CA GLN A 143 -3.80 -2.71 9.48
C GLN A 143 -3.81 -1.51 10.43
N LYS A 144 -4.26 -1.68 11.68
CA LYS A 144 -4.23 -0.62 12.71
C LYS A 144 -2.81 -0.15 12.98
N LYS A 145 -1.84 -1.07 13.08
CA LYS A 145 -0.43 -0.73 13.30
C LYS A 145 0.14 0.08 12.16
N ILE A 146 -0.18 -0.28 10.91
CA ILE A 146 0.24 0.47 9.71
C ILE A 146 -0.44 1.84 9.68
N ALA A 147 -1.77 1.90 9.79
CA ALA A 147 -2.55 3.12 9.68
C ALA A 147 -2.18 4.16 10.76
N ALA A 148 -1.84 3.72 11.97
CA ALA A 148 -1.40 4.61 13.05
C ALA A 148 -0.10 5.38 12.73
N ALA A 149 0.69 4.91 11.76
CA ALA A 149 1.93 5.54 11.34
C ALA A 149 1.79 6.44 10.10
N LEU A 150 0.61 6.53 9.49
CA LEU A 150 0.41 7.12 8.17
C LEU A 150 -0.64 8.24 8.16
N PRO A 151 -0.38 9.37 7.47
CA PRO A 151 -1.41 10.34 7.12
C PRO A 151 -2.60 9.71 6.36
N VAL A 152 -3.83 10.04 6.79
CA VAL A 152 -5.07 9.37 6.34
C VAL A 152 -5.56 9.73 4.94
N ASN A 153 -5.07 10.82 4.36
CA ASN A 153 -5.55 11.36 3.08
C ASN A 153 -4.64 11.05 1.88
N GLU A 154 -3.61 10.24 2.10
CA GLU A 154 -2.63 9.85 1.10
C GLU A 154 -2.82 8.39 0.70
N ILE A 155 -2.33 8.05 -0.50
CA ILE A 155 -2.39 6.70 -1.04
C ILE A 155 -1.04 6.01 -0.81
N TYR A 156 -1.08 4.76 -0.35
CA TYR A 156 0.12 3.96 -0.10
C TYR A 156 0.06 2.63 -0.82
N ALA A 157 1.16 2.23 -1.44
CA ALA A 157 1.41 0.85 -1.83
C ALA A 157 2.10 0.13 -0.67
N ILE A 158 1.67 -1.10 -0.39
CA ILE A 158 2.11 -1.84 0.81
C ILE A 158 2.43 -3.28 0.44
N ARG A 159 3.65 -3.70 0.73
CA ARG A 159 4.09 -5.10 0.63
C ARG A 159 4.23 -5.71 2.01
N LEU A 160 3.54 -6.82 2.24
CA LEU A 160 3.69 -7.65 3.43
C LEU A 160 4.37 -8.96 3.02
N LYS A 161 5.65 -9.14 3.36
CA LYS A 161 6.41 -10.34 2.99
C LYS A 161 6.76 -11.16 4.22
N GLY A 162 6.44 -12.44 4.23
CA GLY A 162 6.85 -13.35 5.29
C GLY A 162 5.93 -14.54 5.47
N GLN A 163 5.76 -14.94 6.74
CA GLN A 163 5.08 -16.15 7.14
C GLN A 163 3.69 -15.83 7.72
N PHE A 164 2.69 -16.52 7.19
CA PHE A 164 1.29 -16.44 7.58
C PHE A 164 0.86 -17.79 8.14
N SER A 165 0.51 -17.84 9.43
CA SER A 165 -0.02 -19.06 10.06
C SER A 165 -1.40 -19.40 9.51
N LYS A 166 -2.19 -18.38 9.17
CA LYS A 166 -3.47 -18.49 8.45
C LYS A 166 -3.53 -17.43 7.36
N MET A 167 -4.08 -17.79 6.20
CA MET A 167 -4.35 -16.87 5.11
C MET A 167 -5.66 -17.29 4.44
N THR A 168 -6.65 -16.39 4.44
CA THR A 168 -7.94 -16.59 3.79
C THR A 168 -8.00 -15.71 2.57
N THR A 169 -8.12 -16.31 1.40
CA THR A 169 -8.20 -15.61 0.12
C THR A 169 -9.43 -16.05 -0.66
N ARG A 170 -9.75 -15.33 -1.74
CA ARG A 170 -10.77 -15.74 -2.70
C ARG A 170 -10.32 -15.52 -4.14
N ALA A 171 -10.90 -16.29 -5.06
CA ALA A 171 -10.87 -15.97 -6.49
C ALA A 171 -12.23 -16.26 -7.16
N PRO A 172 -12.75 -15.35 -8.00
CA PRO A 172 -13.98 -15.56 -8.78
C PRO A 172 -13.76 -16.46 -10.00
N ALA A 173 -14.79 -17.25 -10.34
CA ALA A 173 -14.89 -17.87 -11.65
C ALA A 173 -15.24 -16.82 -12.72
N PRO A 174 -14.91 -17.05 -14.00
CA PRO A 174 -15.23 -16.11 -15.07
C PRO A 174 -16.75 -15.86 -15.18
N ALA A 175 -17.14 -14.59 -15.31
CA ALA A 175 -18.49 -14.18 -15.64
C ALA A 175 -18.88 -14.52 -17.09
N GLN A 176 -20.18 -14.56 -17.34
CA GLN A 176 -20.79 -14.76 -18.66
C GLN A 176 -21.69 -13.57 -19.00
N LYS A 177 -21.79 -13.23 -20.28
CA LYS A 177 -22.71 -12.18 -20.74
C LYS A 177 -24.17 -12.68 -20.73
N PRO A 178 -25.17 -11.80 -20.48
CA PRO A 178 -24.99 -10.42 -20.02
C PRO A 178 -24.40 -10.38 -18.61
N TYR A 179 -23.41 -9.51 -18.39
CA TYR A 179 -22.70 -9.46 -17.11
C TYR A 179 -23.63 -8.94 -16.00
N PRO A 180 -23.68 -9.61 -14.84
CA PRO A 180 -24.38 -9.09 -13.66
C PRO A 180 -23.55 -8.01 -12.96
N THR A 181 -24.07 -7.44 -11.87
CA THR A 181 -23.25 -6.63 -10.96
C THR A 181 -22.12 -7.46 -10.36
N LEU A 182 -21.03 -6.81 -9.92
CA LEU A 182 -19.92 -7.52 -9.28
C LEU A 182 -20.39 -8.27 -8.02
N ASN A 183 -21.25 -7.65 -7.20
CA ASN A 183 -21.77 -8.26 -5.98
C ASN A 183 -22.58 -9.52 -6.28
N ASP A 184 -23.47 -9.46 -7.27
CA ASP A 184 -24.26 -10.61 -7.70
C ASP A 184 -23.41 -11.75 -8.25
N HIS A 185 -22.36 -11.40 -9.02
CA HIS A 185 -21.41 -12.37 -9.54
C HIS A 185 -20.64 -13.07 -8.43
N LEU A 186 -20.02 -12.28 -7.54
CA LEU A 186 -19.18 -12.79 -6.46
C LEU A 186 -19.97 -13.65 -5.47
N ALA A 187 -21.22 -13.31 -5.19
CA ALA A 187 -22.10 -14.09 -4.31
C ALA A 187 -22.31 -15.54 -4.77
N ARG A 188 -22.10 -15.83 -6.06
CA ARG A 188 -22.38 -17.16 -6.66
C ARG A 188 -21.13 -17.88 -7.16
N THR A 189 -20.04 -17.16 -7.40
CA THR A 189 -18.93 -17.69 -8.21
C THR A 189 -17.56 -17.61 -7.56
N GLN A 190 -17.44 -16.95 -6.40
CA GLN A 190 -16.17 -16.90 -5.69
C GLN A 190 -15.90 -18.19 -4.93
N VAL A 191 -14.64 -18.62 -4.98
CA VAL A 191 -14.13 -19.74 -4.19
C VAL A 191 -13.24 -19.18 -3.10
N ILE A 192 -13.48 -19.59 -1.84
CA ILE A 192 -12.66 -19.23 -0.69
C ILE A 192 -11.58 -20.28 -0.49
N PHE A 193 -10.33 -19.84 -0.34
CA PHE A 193 -9.19 -20.69 0.00
C PHE A 193 -8.72 -20.38 1.41
N ASN A 194 -8.71 -21.39 2.28
CA ASN A 194 -8.17 -21.31 3.63
C ASN A 194 -6.80 -21.99 3.66
N LEU A 195 -5.75 -21.18 3.63
CA LEU A 195 -4.35 -21.62 3.61
C LEU A 195 -3.77 -21.58 5.02
N THR A 196 -2.90 -22.52 5.34
CA THR A 196 -2.23 -22.61 6.64
C THR A 196 -0.72 -22.70 6.47
N ASN A 197 0.02 -22.06 7.38
CA ASN A 197 1.49 -22.09 7.44
C ASN A 197 2.16 -21.83 6.09
N THR A 198 1.77 -20.73 5.44
CA THR A 198 2.30 -20.34 4.13
C THR A 198 3.37 -19.27 4.27
N THR A 199 4.34 -19.28 3.36
CA THR A 199 5.29 -18.18 3.17
C THR A 199 4.98 -17.53 1.83
N GLY A 200 4.92 -16.20 1.81
CA GLY A 200 4.60 -15.48 0.59
C GLY A 200 4.56 -13.98 0.77
N VAL A 201 3.84 -13.33 -0.15
CA VAL A 201 3.70 -11.89 -0.21
C VAL A 201 2.24 -11.50 -0.36
N ALA A 202 1.77 -10.58 0.48
CA ALA A 202 0.57 -9.81 0.22
C ALA A 202 0.97 -8.44 -0.33
N VAL A 203 0.43 -8.08 -1.50
CA VAL A 203 0.65 -6.80 -2.17
C VAL A 203 -0.68 -6.07 -2.27
N GLY A 204 -0.66 -4.76 -2.12
CA GLY A 204 -1.90 -4.01 -2.14
C GLY A 204 -1.72 -2.53 -1.86
N PHE A 205 -2.85 -1.87 -1.66
CA PHE A 205 -2.90 -0.43 -1.44
C PHE A 205 -3.72 -0.08 -0.21
N LEU A 206 -3.40 1.06 0.40
CA LEU A 206 -4.24 1.77 1.36
C LEU A 206 -4.76 3.03 0.67
N ILE A 207 -6.08 3.10 0.48
CA ILE A 207 -6.76 4.16 -0.28
C ILE A 207 -7.62 5.02 0.66
N PRO A 208 -7.55 6.36 0.57
CA PRO A 208 -8.42 7.26 1.32
C PRO A 208 -9.91 7.09 1.00
N THR A 209 -10.76 7.37 2.00
CA THR A 209 -12.23 7.21 1.88
C THR A 209 -12.87 8.15 0.86
N TYR A 210 -12.30 9.33 0.60
CA TYR A 210 -12.83 10.28 -0.38
C TYR A 210 -12.78 9.77 -1.83
N MET A 211 -12.09 8.64 -2.09
CA MET A 211 -11.90 8.06 -3.43
C MET A 211 -12.89 6.94 -3.78
N GLU A 212 -13.90 6.68 -2.94
CA GLU A 212 -14.78 5.50 -3.03
C GLU A 212 -15.48 5.27 -4.38
N LYS A 213 -15.72 6.33 -5.16
CA LYS A 213 -16.33 6.21 -6.50
C LYS A 213 -15.35 5.72 -7.57
N VAL A 214 -14.07 5.95 -7.34
CA VAL A 214 -13.00 5.74 -8.33
C VAL A 214 -12.16 4.51 -7.96
N ASN A 215 -11.90 4.28 -6.68
CA ASN A 215 -11.00 3.26 -6.17
C ASN A 215 -11.60 2.57 -4.92
N VAL A 216 -10.97 1.52 -4.39
CA VAL A 216 -11.43 0.71 -3.25
C VAL A 216 -10.90 1.31 -1.93
N PRO A 217 -11.73 1.97 -1.10
CA PRO A 217 -11.26 2.57 0.16
C PRO A 217 -10.70 1.55 1.14
N GLY A 218 -9.75 2.00 1.96
CA GLY A 218 -9.10 1.18 2.96
C GLY A 218 -8.02 0.28 2.36
N PHE A 219 -7.72 -0.81 3.05
CA PHE A 219 -6.71 -1.77 2.63
C PHE A 219 -7.29 -2.78 1.63
N HIS A 220 -6.67 -2.89 0.47
CA HIS A 220 -7.00 -3.89 -0.54
C HIS A 220 -5.76 -4.68 -0.90
N PHE A 221 -5.69 -5.93 -0.42
CA PHE A 221 -4.55 -6.82 -0.62
C PHE A 221 -4.89 -8.02 -1.46
N HIS A 222 -3.99 -8.43 -2.34
CA HIS A 222 -3.95 -9.76 -2.94
C HIS A 222 -2.70 -10.50 -2.44
N TYR A 223 -2.78 -11.82 -2.30
CA TYR A 223 -1.72 -12.69 -1.80
C TYR A 223 -1.19 -13.65 -2.87
N LEU A 224 0.08 -13.98 -2.79
CA LEU A 224 0.77 -15.00 -3.59
C LEU A 224 1.77 -15.75 -2.71
N SER A 225 1.68 -17.08 -2.69
CA SER A 225 2.66 -17.93 -2.00
C SER A 225 3.98 -18.00 -2.78
N ASP A 226 5.09 -18.14 -2.05
CA ASP A 226 6.45 -18.19 -2.65
C ASP A 226 6.64 -19.39 -3.58
N ASP A 227 5.93 -20.49 -3.34
CA ASP A 227 5.94 -21.68 -4.19
C ASP A 227 5.05 -21.57 -5.43
N LEU A 228 4.35 -20.43 -5.60
CA LEU A 228 3.44 -20.13 -6.70
C LEU A 228 2.31 -21.16 -6.86
N LYS A 229 1.84 -21.75 -5.76
CA LYS A 229 0.73 -22.72 -5.78
C LYS A 229 -0.59 -22.18 -5.25
N SER A 230 -0.58 -21.04 -4.57
CA SER A 230 -1.76 -20.48 -3.95
C SER A 230 -1.72 -18.94 -3.88
N GLY A 231 -2.89 -18.32 -3.74
CA GLY A 231 -3.02 -16.87 -3.69
C GLY A 231 -4.46 -16.42 -3.80
N GLY A 232 -4.67 -15.14 -4.13
CA GLY A 232 -5.99 -14.56 -4.39
C GLY A 232 -6.21 -13.26 -3.63
N HIS A 233 -7.42 -12.72 -3.71
CA HIS A 233 -7.82 -11.52 -2.96
C HIS A 233 -7.93 -11.85 -1.47
N VAL A 234 -7.26 -11.09 -0.61
CA VAL A 234 -7.17 -11.36 0.83
C VAL A 234 -8.46 -10.94 1.54
N TYR A 235 -9.05 -11.88 2.27
CA TYR A 235 -10.12 -11.58 3.23
C TYR A 235 -9.59 -11.42 4.66
N ASP A 236 -8.69 -12.30 5.08
CA ASP A 236 -8.12 -12.28 6.43
C ASP A 236 -6.77 -13.00 6.46
N PHE A 237 -5.96 -12.72 7.47
CA PHE A 237 -4.77 -13.49 7.77
C PHE A 237 -4.39 -13.42 9.25
N THR A 238 -3.53 -14.34 9.65
CA THR A 238 -2.78 -14.26 10.90
C THR A 238 -1.30 -14.44 10.58
N VAL A 239 -0.46 -13.51 11.02
CA VAL A 239 0.98 -13.56 10.75
C VAL A 239 1.73 -14.33 11.84
N THR A 240 2.78 -15.02 11.43
CA THR A 240 3.84 -15.46 12.35
C THR A 240 4.92 -14.39 12.42
N GLN A 241 5.41 -13.98 11.25
CA GLN A 241 6.41 -12.92 11.11
C GLN A 241 6.34 -12.34 9.71
N ILE A 242 6.28 -11.01 9.58
CA ILE A 242 6.31 -10.34 8.28
C ILE A 242 7.20 -9.10 8.31
N THR A 243 7.76 -8.76 7.16
CA THR A 243 8.29 -7.43 6.86
C THR A 243 7.20 -6.63 6.17
N VAL A 244 6.93 -5.44 6.68
CA VAL A 244 6.03 -4.45 6.08
C VAL A 244 6.90 -3.44 5.37
N GLU A 245 6.70 -3.27 4.07
CA GLU A 245 7.31 -2.23 3.25
C GLU A 245 6.20 -1.27 2.79
N ILE A 246 6.41 0.03 2.98
CA ILE A 246 5.43 1.07 2.67
C ILE A 246 6.05 2.05 1.68
N ASP A 247 5.29 2.38 0.67
CA ASP A 247 5.66 3.28 -0.41
C ASP A 247 4.52 4.28 -0.64
N ARG A 248 4.77 5.54 -0.29
CA ARG A 248 3.81 6.64 -0.45
C ARG A 248 3.77 7.05 -1.91
N THR A 249 2.56 7.16 -2.46
CA THR A 249 2.40 7.67 -3.82
C THR A 249 2.31 9.20 -3.84
N LYS A 250 2.91 9.84 -4.87
CA LYS A 250 2.85 11.31 -5.06
C LYS A 250 1.55 11.79 -5.69
N GLY A 251 0.85 10.90 -6.37
CA GLY A 251 -0.40 11.17 -7.03
C GLY A 251 -0.93 9.91 -7.70
N TYR A 252 -2.06 10.06 -8.39
CA TYR A 252 -2.67 8.97 -9.14
C TYR A 252 -3.23 9.51 -10.45
N TYR A 253 -3.29 8.66 -11.47
CA TYR A 253 -3.98 8.96 -12.72
C TYR A 253 -4.82 7.76 -13.13
N VAL A 254 -6.00 8.06 -13.68
CA VAL A 254 -6.99 7.07 -14.09
C VAL A 254 -7.08 7.08 -15.60
N GLU A 255 -6.79 5.94 -16.22
CA GLU A 255 -7.13 5.68 -17.61
C GLU A 255 -8.54 5.11 -17.68
N LEU A 256 -9.41 5.77 -18.44
CA LEU A 256 -10.80 5.34 -18.57
C LEU A 256 -10.89 4.08 -19.44
N ASN A 257 -11.81 3.18 -19.07
CA ASN A 257 -12.04 1.97 -19.85
C ASN A 257 -12.66 2.32 -21.21
N THR A 258 -11.98 1.96 -22.29
CA THR A 258 -12.44 2.24 -23.67
C THR A 258 -13.44 1.21 -24.20
N ASN A 259 -13.77 0.17 -23.42
CA ASN A 259 -14.77 -0.81 -23.81
C ASN A 259 -16.15 -0.14 -23.90
N ALA A 260 -16.93 -0.50 -24.93
CA ALA A 260 -18.25 0.09 -25.17
C ALA A 260 -19.21 -0.04 -23.98
N ASP A 261 -19.06 -1.05 -23.13
CA ASP A 261 -19.92 -1.24 -21.94
C ASP A 261 -19.69 -0.16 -20.88
N PHE A 262 -18.52 0.48 -20.83
CA PHE A 262 -18.23 1.60 -19.92
C PHE A 262 -19.15 2.80 -20.16
N GLY A 263 -19.47 3.10 -21.43
CA GLY A 263 -20.36 4.21 -21.79
C GLY A 263 -21.85 3.91 -21.64
N LYS A 264 -22.23 2.69 -21.23
CA LYS A 264 -23.63 2.24 -21.10
C LYS A 264 -24.14 2.23 -19.66
N VAL A 265 -23.26 2.50 -18.69
CA VAL A 265 -23.58 2.48 -17.26
C VAL A 265 -23.56 3.87 -16.67
N THR A 266 -24.43 4.12 -15.69
CA THR A 266 -24.45 5.36 -14.90
C THR A 266 -23.84 5.07 -13.52
N LEU A 267 -22.81 5.82 -13.13
CA LEU A 267 -21.89 5.51 -12.02
C LEU A 267 -21.89 6.54 -10.88
#